data_AF-A0A351DQ16-F1
#
_entry.id   AF-A0A351DQ16-F1
#
_cell.length_a   1.000
_cell.length_b   1.000
_cell.length_c   1.000
_cell.angle_alpha   90.00
_cell.angle_beta   90.00
_cell.angle_gamma   90.00
#
_symmetry.space_group_name_H-M   'P 1'
#
loop_
_entity.id
_entity.type
_entity.pdbx_description
1 polymer ?
#
loop_
_entity_poly.entity_id
_entity_poly.type
_entity_poly.pdbx_seq_one_letter_code
_entity_poly.pdbx_strand_id
1 'polypeptide(L)' 'MKTIKRSLTDRFYNRGYRAGIGGKSREICPTVSGLGRDAWLSGWRDGRAASWDGLTGVSGIHCDPQIAS' A
#
# COMPACT_ATOMS: atom_id res chain seq x y z
N MET A 1 -11.96 11.82 -19.40
CA MET A 1 -12.16 10.66 -18.51
C MET A 1 -12.85 11.12 -17.24
N LYS A 2 -13.96 10.49 -16.85
CA LYS A 2 -14.60 10.75 -15.55
C LYS A 2 -13.79 10.00 -14.49
N THR A 3 -12.95 10.69 -13.73
CA THR A 3 -12.14 10.05 -12.69
C THR A 3 -13.01 9.81 -11.47
N ILE A 4 -13.49 8.57 -11.29
CA ILE A 4 -14.06 8.12 -10.02
C ILE A 4 -12.91 8.11 -9.01
N LYS A 5 -13.04 8.85 -7.91
CA LYS A 5 -12.04 8.82 -6.84
C LYS A 5 -12.00 7.40 -6.26
N ARG A 6 -10.83 6.77 -6.28
CA ARG A 6 -10.57 5.53 -5.53
C ARG A 6 -11.09 5.69 -4.10
N SER A 7 -11.67 4.60 -3.56
CA SER A 7 -12.25 4.60 -2.22
C SER A 7 -11.22 5.06 -1.19
N LEU A 8 -11.67 5.58 -0.05
CA LEU A 8 -10.76 5.97 1.02
C LEU A 8 -9.86 4.79 1.43
N THR A 9 -10.44 3.59 1.53
CA THR A 9 -9.80 2.32 1.81
C THR A 9 -8.69 1.98 0.81
N ASP A 10 -8.95 2.08 -0.49
CA ASP A 10 -7.94 1.85 -1.55
C ASP A 10 -6.77 2.81 -1.43
N ARG A 11 -7.04 4.08 -1.12
CA ARG A 11 -5.99 5.10 -0.96
C ARG A 11 -5.10 4.78 0.23
N PHE A 12 -5.68 4.36 1.34
CA PHE A 12 -4.93 3.94 2.52
C PHE A 12 -4.13 2.66 2.26
N TYR A 13 -4.71 1.66 1.60
CA TYR A 13 -4.02 0.42 1.21
C TYR A 13 -2.78 0.71 0.35
N ASN A 14 -2.94 1.50 -0.72
CA ASN A 14 -1.83 1.91 -1.57
C ASN A 14 -0.72 2.64 -0.80
N ARG A 15 -1.10 3.51 0.14
CA ARG A 15 -0.14 4.23 1.00
C ARG A 15 0.61 3.26 1.93
N GLY A 16 -0.08 2.26 2.45
CA GLY A 16 0.49 1.20 3.28
C GLY A 16 1.50 0.38 2.50
N TYR A 17 1.12 -0.09 1.31
CA TYR A 17 1.97 -0.91 0.43
C TYR A 17 3.31 -0.24 0.11
N ARG A 18 3.27 1.04 -0.28
CA ARG A 18 4.49 1.82 -0.52
C ARG A 18 5.36 1.99 0.72
N ALA A 19 4.75 2.12 1.90
CA ALA A 19 5.48 2.19 3.16
C ALA A 19 6.13 0.84 3.52
N GLY A 20 5.45 -0.28 3.21
CA GLY A 20 5.95 -1.64 3.41
C GLY A 20 7.15 -1.95 2.52
N ILE A 21 7.06 -1.65 1.22
CA ILE A 21 8.18 -1.80 0.28
C ILE A 21 9.38 -0.94 0.68
N GLY A 22 9.12 0.30 1.13
CA GLY A 22 10.18 1.21 1.57
C GLY A 22 10.78 0.86 2.94
N GLY A 23 10.42 -0.27 3.54
CA GLY A 23 10.93 -0.69 4.86
C GLY A 23 10.53 0.22 6.02
N LYS A 24 9.47 1.02 5.88
CA LYS A 24 9.04 1.96 6.92
C LYS A 24 8.30 1.24 8.04
N SER A 25 8.35 1.79 9.24
CA SER A 25 7.61 1.25 10.39
C SER A 25 6.11 1.37 10.22
N ARG A 26 5.38 0.40 10.78
CA ARG A 26 3.91 0.34 10.79
C ARG A 26 3.25 1.51 11.56
N GLU A 27 4.04 2.19 12.37
CA GLU A 27 3.65 3.35 13.19
C GLU A 27 3.55 4.65 12.38
N ILE A 28 4.14 4.70 11.19
CA ILE A 28 4.06 5.88 10.29
C ILE A 28 2.66 6.06 9.68
N CYS A 29 1.75 5.12 9.96
CA CYS A 29 0.36 5.19 9.57
C CYS A 29 -0.26 6.51 10.06
N PRO A 30 -0.75 7.38 9.16
CA PRO A 30 -1.27 8.69 9.53
C PRO A 30 -2.62 8.62 10.29
N THR A 31 -3.26 7.45 10.32
CA THR A 31 -4.50 7.20 11.05
C THR A 31 -4.24 6.38 12.31
N VAL A 32 -4.72 6.88 13.46
CA VAL A 32 -4.58 6.21 14.77
C VAL A 32 -5.60 5.08 14.93
N SER A 33 -6.81 5.20 14.36
CA SER A 33 -7.84 4.16 14.39
C SER A 33 -8.86 4.32 13.24
N GLY A 34 -9.57 3.24 12.91
CA GLY A 34 -10.65 3.19 11.90
C GLY A 34 -10.34 2.40 10.63
N LEU A 35 -11.32 2.27 9.74
CA LEU A 35 -11.25 1.46 8.50
C LEU A 35 -10.06 1.80 7.58
N GLY A 36 -9.60 3.06 7.60
CA GLY A 36 -8.41 3.48 6.87
C GLY A 36 -7.10 2.92 7.45
N ARG A 37 -7.03 2.72 8.78
CA ARG A 37 -5.88 2.09 9.41
C ARG A 37 -5.81 0.61 9.05
N ASP A 38 -6.92 -0.11 9.09
CA ASP A 38 -6.95 -1.54 8.73
C ASP A 38 -6.48 -1.76 7.28
N ALA A 39 -6.98 -0.95 6.34
CA ALA A 39 -6.55 -1.00 4.94
C ALA A 39 -5.07 -0.68 4.77
N TRP A 40 -4.57 0.34 5.48
CA TRP A 40 -3.16 0.72 5.45
C TRP A 40 -2.26 -0.39 6.01
N LEU A 41 -2.68 -1.02 7.10
CA LEU A 41 -1.96 -2.13 7.73
C LEU A 41 -1.90 -3.34 6.79
N SER A 42 -3.00 -3.68 6.11
CA SER A 42 -3.02 -4.75 5.12
C SER A 42 -2.06 -4.45 3.96
N GLY A 43 -2.14 -3.26 3.36
CA GLY A 43 -1.22 -2.87 2.30
C GLY A 43 0.24 -2.90 2.76
N TRP A 44 0.54 -2.42 3.96
CA TRP A 44 1.89 -2.44 4.52
C TRP A 44 2.46 -3.86 4.65
N ARG A 45 1.64 -4.83 5.07
CA ARG A 45 2.04 -6.25 5.16
C ARG A 45 2.36 -6.81 3.79
N ASP A 46 1.51 -6.54 2.80
CA ASP A 46 1.70 -7.00 1.43
C ASP A 46 2.94 -6.38 0.78
N GLY A 47 3.18 -5.09 1.03
CA GLY A 47 4.37 -4.39 0.57
C GLY A 47 5.66 -4.91 1.23
N ARG A 48 5.59 -5.28 2.52
CA ARG A 48 6.71 -5.93 3.22
C ARG A 48 6.99 -7.33 2.69
N ALA A 49 5.95 -8.10 2.40
CA ALA A 49 6.08 -9.42 1.78
C ALA A 49 6.72 -9.29 0.38
N ALA A 50 6.26 -8.34 -0.44
CA ALA A 50 6.85 -8.04 -1.74
C ALA A 50 8.33 -7.59 -1.63
N SER A 51 8.66 -6.80 -0.60
CA SER A 51 10.06 -6.43 -0.32
C SER A 51 10.91 -7.64 0.05
N TRP A 52 10.38 -8.61 0.79
CA TRP A 52 11.08 -9.84 1.16
C TRP A 52 11.26 -10.78 -0.03
N ASP A 53 10.29 -10.81 -0.94
CA ASP A 53 10.34 -11.60 -2.17
C ASP A 53 11.25 -10.97 -3.26
N GLY A 54 11.82 -9.79 -2.99
CA GLY A 54 12.68 -9.10 -3.95
C GLY A 54 11.93 -8.39 -5.09
N LEU A 55 10.61 -8.23 -4.96
CA LEU A 55 9.75 -7.50 -5.90
C LEU A 55 9.86 -5.98 -5.72
N THR A 56 11.09 -5.46 -5.61
CA THR A 56 11.37 -4.03 -5.46
C THR A 56 11.72 -3.40 -6.80
N GLY A 57 11.04 -2.32 -7.18
CA GLY A 57 11.30 -1.59 -8.43
C GLY A 57 10.57 -2.20 -9.63
N VAL A 58 11.30 -2.44 -10.74
CA VAL A 58 10.70 -2.91 -12.00
C VAL A 58 10.12 -4.33 -11.87
N SER A 59 10.72 -5.16 -11.02
CA SER A 59 10.26 -6.53 -10.74
C SER A 59 8.89 -6.56 -10.04
N GLY A 60 8.49 -5.49 -9.36
CA GLY A 60 7.24 -5.41 -8.61
C GLY A 60 6.11 -4.63 -9.30
N ILE A 61 6.30 -4.18 -10.55
CA ILE A 61 5.33 -3.32 -11.26
C ILE A 61 3.95 -3.99 -11.35
N HIS A 62 3.90 -5.31 -11.51
CA HIS A 62 2.65 -6.07 -11.57
C HIS A 62 1.98 -6.24 -10.20
N CYS A 63 2.74 -6.11 -9.11
CA CYS A 63 2.22 -6.12 -7.75
C CYS A 63 1.85 -4.73 -7.24
N ASP A 64 2.21 -3.65 -7.96
CA ASP A 64 1.92 -2.29 -7.53
C ASP A 64 0.41 -2.01 -7.67
N PRO A 65 -0.31 -1.84 -6.54
CA PRO A 65 -1.74 -1.54 -6.55
C PRO A 65 -2.08 -0.18 -7.17
N GLN A 66 -1.09 0.68 -7.47
CA GLN A 66 -1.28 1.91 -8.20
C GLN A 66 -1.37 1.71 -9.71
N ILE A 67 -0.68 0.69 -10.24
CA ILE A 67 -0.51 0.41 -11.68
C ILE A 67 -1.47 -0.68 -12.16
N ALA A 68 -1.81 -1.64 -11.29
CA ALA A 68 -2.93 -2.55 -11.52
C ALA A 68 -4.25 -1.75 -11.48
N SER A 69 -4.65 -1.22 -12.63
CA SER A 69 -5.92 -0.52 -12.87
C SER A 69 -6.66 -1.13 -14.04
#